data_AF-A0A1I7Z8C4-F1
#
_entry.id   AF-A0A1I7Z8C4-F1
#
_cell.length_a   1.000
_cell.length_b   1.000
_cell.length_c   1.000
_cell.angle_alpha   90.00
_cell.angle_beta   90.00
_cell.angle_gamma   90.00
#
_symmetry.space_group_name_H-M   'P 1'
#
loop_
_entity.id
_entity.type
_entity.pdbx_description
1 polymer ?
#
loop_
_entity_poly.entity_id
_entity_poly.type
_entity_poly.pdbx_seq_one_letter_code
_entity_poly.pdbx_strand_id
1 'polypeptide(L)'
;MHEFALVALFALLGVSQASDNYLHGCSSHCQLSDFDLTCWNRTNVFFERATLSLMRQYINVQIRRVQFMEKNKQPVNYDHMAHETVGRWSKEPAGNIEDENGMTNPK
;
A
#
# COMPACT_ATOMS: atom_id res chain seq x y z
N MET A 1 -8.64 39.19 1.88
CA MET A 1 -8.67 38.73 0.47
C MET A 1 -7.38 38.04 0.01
N HIS A 2 -6.29 38.00 0.80
CA HIS A 2 -5.04 37.33 0.42
C HIS A 2 -4.99 35.83 0.72
N GLU A 3 -5.78 35.32 1.66
CA GLU A 3 -5.68 33.91 2.09
C GLU A 3 -6.36 32.93 1.13
N PHE A 4 -7.44 33.35 0.45
CA PHE A 4 -8.13 32.52 -0.55
C PHE A 4 -7.30 32.27 -1.81
N ALA A 5 -6.39 33.20 -2.16
CA ALA A 5 -5.51 33.05 -3.31
C ALA A 5 -4.44 31.97 -3.10
N LEU A 6 -3.96 31.81 -1.86
CA LEU A 6 -2.96 30.80 -1.50
C LEU A 6 -3.52 29.38 -1.51
N VAL A 7 -4.77 29.21 -1.04
CA VAL A 7 -5.47 27.92 -1.09
C VAL A 7 -5.78 27.50 -2.52
N ALA A 8 -6.18 28.45 -3.38
CA ALA A 8 -6.41 28.19 -4.80
C ALA A 8 -5.11 27.84 -5.55
N LEU A 9 -3.98 28.45 -5.17
CA LEU A 9 -2.66 28.15 -5.77
C LEU A 9 -2.19 26.73 -5.40
N PHE A 10 -2.42 26.28 -4.17
CA PHE A 10 -2.15 24.89 -3.76
C PHE A 10 -3.08 23.88 -4.46
N ALA A 11 -4.35 24.24 -4.67
CA ALA A 11 -5.30 23.38 -5.39
C ALA A 11 -4.93 23.20 -6.88
N LEU A 12 -4.35 24.23 -7.52
CA LEU A 12 -3.93 24.18 -8.92
C LEU A 12 -2.57 23.49 -9.12
N LEU A 13 -1.68 23.51 -8.12
CA LEU A 13 -0.41 22.78 -8.14
C LEU A 13 -0.55 21.30 -7.76
N GLY A 14 -1.72 20.90 -7.26
CA GLY A 14 -2.04 19.53 -6.84
C GLY A 14 -2.57 18.61 -7.93
N VAL A 15 -2.72 19.08 -9.18
CA VAL A 15 -2.92 18.18 -10.32
C VAL A 15 -1.57 17.56 -10.65
N SER A 16 -1.12 16.66 -9.78
CA SER A 16 0.01 15.79 -10.07
C SER A 16 -0.35 15.05 -11.34
N GLN A 17 0.40 15.30 -12.41
CA GLN A 17 0.63 14.25 -13.39
C GLN A 17 1.11 13.07 -12.56
N ALA A 18 0.25 12.07 -12.37
CA ALA A 18 0.62 10.83 -11.75
C ALA A 18 1.70 10.24 -12.65
N SER A 19 2.96 10.53 -12.35
CA SER A 19 4.04 9.90 -13.08
C SER A 19 3.97 8.43 -12.68
N ASP A 20 3.52 7.59 -13.60
CA ASP A 20 3.39 6.13 -13.48
C ASP A 20 4.72 5.41 -13.20
N ASN A 21 5.77 6.14 -12.83
CA ASN A 21 7.05 5.58 -12.45
C ASN A 21 6.95 4.62 -11.26
N TYR A 22 5.95 4.82 -10.40
CA TYR A 22 5.64 3.93 -9.27
C TYR A 22 4.80 2.71 -9.66
N LEU A 23 4.18 2.70 -10.84
CA LEU A 23 3.37 1.60 -11.38
C LEU A 23 4.10 0.82 -12.48
N HIS A 24 5.39 1.07 -12.71
CA HIS A 24 6.18 0.35 -13.71
C HIS A 24 6.16 -1.16 -13.45
N GLY A 25 5.43 -1.87 -14.29
CA GLY A 25 5.27 -3.32 -14.23
C GLY A 25 3.98 -3.80 -13.58
N CYS A 26 3.15 -2.92 -13.03
CA CYS A 26 1.76 -3.23 -12.72
C CYS A 26 0.92 -3.10 -13.99
N SER A 27 0.13 -4.13 -14.32
CA SER A 27 -0.86 -4.04 -15.40
C SER A 27 -2.18 -4.66 -14.93
N SER A 28 -3.24 -3.87 -14.89
CA SER A 28 -4.63 -4.33 -14.67
C SER A 28 -5.23 -5.00 -15.92
N HIS A 29 -4.58 -4.87 -17.09
CA HIS A 29 -5.11 -5.30 -18.38
C HIS A 29 -4.34 -6.48 -19.00
N CYS A 30 -3.70 -7.32 -18.19
CA CYS A 30 -3.13 -8.57 -18.73
C CYS A 30 -4.26 -9.42 -19.33
N GLN A 31 -4.10 -9.78 -20.60
CA GLN A 31 -5.10 -10.55 -21.33
C GLN A 31 -4.98 -12.04 -21.00
N LEU A 32 -6.09 -12.78 -21.10
CA LEU A 32 -6.09 -14.25 -21.02
C LEU A 32 -5.32 -14.89 -22.19
N SER A 33 -5.15 -14.15 -23.29
CA SER A 33 -4.36 -14.54 -24.46
C SER A 33 -2.85 -14.30 -24.31
N ASP A 34 -2.37 -13.89 -23.12
CA ASP A 34 -0.94 -13.75 -22.78
C ASP A 34 -0.30 -15.13 -22.56
N PHE A 35 -0.22 -15.95 -23.62
CA PHE A 35 0.21 -17.35 -23.53
C PHE A 35 1.68 -17.53 -23.13
N ASP A 36 2.52 -16.52 -23.37
CA ASP A 36 3.92 -16.51 -22.94
C ASP A 36 4.10 -16.03 -21.49
N LEU A 37 3.00 -15.61 -20.84
CA LEU A 37 2.92 -15.10 -19.47
C LEU A 37 3.79 -13.86 -19.21
N THR A 38 4.22 -13.16 -20.25
CA THR A 38 5.14 -12.03 -20.09
C THR A 38 4.48 -10.90 -19.28
N CYS A 39 3.21 -10.60 -19.53
CA CYS A 39 2.45 -9.58 -18.78
C CYS A 39 2.25 -10.00 -17.33
N TRP A 40 1.81 -11.26 -17.12
CA TRP A 40 1.55 -11.80 -15.79
C TRP A 40 2.81 -11.88 -14.93
N ASN A 41 3.93 -12.30 -15.51
CA ASN A 41 5.19 -12.41 -14.79
C ASN A 41 5.71 -11.03 -14.34
N ARG A 42 5.63 -10.03 -15.23
CA ARG A 42 5.99 -8.65 -14.88
C ARG A 42 5.11 -8.09 -13.76
N THR A 43 3.81 -8.34 -13.85
CA THR A 43 2.81 -7.91 -12.85
C THR A 43 3.03 -8.60 -11.50
N ASN A 44 3.35 -9.89 -11.50
CA ASN A 44 3.67 -10.63 -10.28
C ASN A 44 4.93 -10.08 -9.59
N VAL A 45 6.00 -9.83 -10.35
CA VAL A 45 7.24 -9.21 -9.82
C VAL A 45 6.97 -7.83 -9.22
N PHE A 46 6.08 -7.05 -9.82
CA PHE A 46 5.66 -5.77 -9.26
C PHE A 46 5.00 -5.94 -7.89
N PHE A 47 3.98 -6.79 -7.77
CA PHE A 47 3.27 -7.00 -6.51
C PHE A 47 4.13 -7.63 -5.43
N GLU A 48 5.07 -8.51 -5.80
CA GLU A 48 6.06 -9.06 -4.86
C GLU A 48 6.92 -7.93 -4.26
N ARG A 49 7.48 -7.06 -5.10
CA ARG A 49 8.30 -5.92 -4.66
C ARG A 49 7.50 -4.93 -3.82
N ALA A 50 6.27 -4.64 -4.21
CA ALA A 50 5.37 -3.76 -3.47
C ALA A 50 5.08 -4.33 -2.07
N THR A 51 4.71 -5.60 -2.01
CA THR A 51 4.43 -6.32 -0.75
C THR A 51 5.65 -6.32 0.17
N LEU A 52 6.83 -6.68 -0.34
CA LEU A 52 8.07 -6.65 0.43
C LEU A 52 8.41 -5.24 0.94
N SER A 53 8.15 -4.21 0.14
CA SER A 53 8.38 -2.81 0.53
C SER A 53 7.46 -2.38 1.67
N LEU A 54 6.17 -2.74 1.60
CA LEU A 54 5.21 -2.50 2.68
C LEU A 54 5.61 -3.24 3.96
N MET A 55 6.05 -4.50 3.86
CA MET A 55 6.52 -5.28 5.01
C MET A 55 7.77 -4.65 5.66
N ARG A 56 8.73 -4.18 4.86
CA ARG A 56 9.91 -3.44 5.37
C ARG A 56 9.51 -2.15 6.07
N GLN A 57 8.59 -1.39 5.49
CA GLN A 57 8.09 -0.16 6.09
C GLN A 57 7.40 -0.44 7.43
N TYR A 58 6.59 -1.50 7.48
CA TYR A 58 5.93 -1.96 8.69
C TYR A 58 6.94 -2.28 9.81
N ILE A 59 7.97 -3.08 9.51
CA ILE A 59 9.03 -3.41 10.47
C ILE A 59 9.75 -2.15 10.96
N ASN A 60 10.09 -1.23 10.05
CA ASN A 60 10.74 0.04 10.41
C ASN A 60 9.90 0.88 11.39
N VAL A 61 8.58 0.93 11.20
CA VAL A 61 7.67 1.61 12.12
C VAL A 61 7.67 0.93 13.50
N GLN A 62 7.64 -0.40 13.55
CA GLN A 62 7.69 -1.12 14.83
C GLN A 62 9.01 -0.92 15.57
N ILE A 63 10.15 -0.93 14.87
CA ILE A 63 11.46 -0.62 15.45
C ILE A 63 11.46 0.79 16.04
N ARG A 64 10.98 1.79 15.29
CA ARG A 64 10.90 3.18 15.78
C ARG A 64 9.98 3.32 16.99
N ARG A 65 8.88 2.57 17.04
CA ARG A 65 7.98 2.52 18.20
C ARG A 65 8.71 1.99 19.43
N VAL A 66 9.44 0.89 19.31
CA VAL A 66 10.25 0.32 20.41
C VAL A 66 11.31 1.32 20.89
N GLN A 67 12.08 1.91 19.96
CA GLN A 67 13.09 2.91 20.29
C GLN A 67 12.49 4.13 21.03
N PHE A 68 11.29 4.56 20.61
CA PHE A 68 10.58 5.63 21.31
C PHE A 68 10.17 5.21 22.72
N MET A 69 9.64 4.01 22.91
CA MET A 69 9.26 3.50 24.23
C MET A 69 10.47 3.41 25.16
N GLU A 70 11.58 2.85 24.67
CA GLU A 70 12.85 2.76 25.41
C GLU A 70 13.36 4.14 25.83
N LYS A 71 13.39 5.11 24.90
CA LYS A 71 13.79 6.50 25.18
C LYS A 71 12.93 7.14 26.27
N ASN A 72 11.65 6.79 26.33
CA ASN A 72 10.70 7.31 27.32
C ASN A 72 10.58 6.43 28.57
N LYS A 73 11.46 5.44 28.76
CA LYS A 73 11.44 4.49 29.89
C LYS A 73 10.09 3.76 30.04
N GLN A 74 9.39 3.54 28.93
CA GLN A 74 8.15 2.76 28.89
C GLN A 74 8.49 1.27 28.72
N PRO A 75 7.79 0.37 29.43
CA PRO A 75 8.02 -1.07 29.29
C PRO A 75 7.59 -1.56 27.90
N VAL A 76 8.44 -2.34 27.25
CA VAL A 76 8.15 -2.95 25.93
C VAL A 76 7.62 -4.37 26.14
N ASN A 77 6.44 -4.65 25.58
CA ASN A 77 5.84 -5.99 25.58
C ASN A 77 5.67 -6.46 24.13
N TYR A 78 6.60 -7.30 23.69
CA TYR A 78 6.65 -7.80 22.31
C TYR A 78 5.47 -8.71 21.97
N ASP A 79 5.00 -9.53 22.92
CA ASP A 79 3.87 -10.45 22.71
C ASP A 79 2.57 -9.67 22.47
N HIS A 80 2.33 -8.63 23.28
CA HIS A 80 1.19 -7.74 23.10
C HIS A 80 1.26 -7.01 21.76
N MET A 81 2.43 -6.51 21.36
CA MET A 81 2.61 -5.86 20.06
C MET A 81 2.36 -6.81 18.88
N ALA A 82 2.81 -8.06 18.98
CA ALA A 82 2.56 -9.09 17.97
C ALA A 82 1.05 -9.42 17.88
N HIS A 83 0.39 -9.62 19.02
CA HIS A 83 -1.05 -9.88 19.05
C HIS A 83 -1.87 -8.68 18.51
N GLU A 84 -1.49 -7.45 18.87
CA GLU A 84 -2.09 -6.23 18.34
C GLU A 84 -1.96 -6.17 16.81
N THR A 85 -0.81 -6.54 16.27
CA THR A 85 -0.55 -6.58 14.82
C THR A 85 -1.47 -7.54 14.10
N VAL A 86 -1.47 -8.81 14.52
CA VAL A 86 -2.28 -9.87 13.93
C VAL A 86 -3.77 -9.54 14.07
N GLY A 87 -4.17 -9.00 15.23
CA GLY A 87 -5.54 -8.58 15.50
C GLY A 87 -6.01 -7.39 14.65
N ARG A 88 -5.10 -6.49 14.24
CA ARG A 88 -5.42 -5.38 13.33
C ARG A 88 -5.52 -5.86 11.89
N TRP A 89 -4.52 -6.62 11.42
CA TRP A 89 -4.52 -7.14 10.05
C TRP A 89 -5.68 -8.10 9.76
N SER A 90 -6.07 -8.93 10.73
CA SER A 90 -7.22 -9.84 10.56
C SER A 90 -8.58 -9.14 10.49
N LYS A 91 -8.64 -7.86 10.89
CA LYS A 91 -9.85 -7.02 10.83
C LYS A 91 -9.85 -6.05 9.66
N GLU A 92 -8.76 -5.97 8.91
CA GLU A 92 -8.70 -5.12 7.72
C GLU A 92 -9.69 -5.71 6.70
N PRO A 93 -10.72 -4.96 6.29
CA PRO A 93 -11.62 -5.45 5.27
C PRO A 93 -10.82 -5.70 3.98
N ALA A 94 -11.18 -6.75 3.22
CA ALA A 94 -10.68 -6.86 1.87
C ALA A 94 -11.04 -5.56 1.14
N GLY A 95 -10.03 -4.84 0.63
CA GLY A 95 -10.28 -3.68 -0.22
C GLY A 95 -11.16 -4.09 -1.40
N ASN A 96 -11.88 -3.14 -2.00
CA ASN A 96 -12.64 -3.38 -3.22
C ASN A 96 -11.73 -4.11 -4.22
N ILE A 97 -11.95 -5.42 -4.37
CA ILE A 97 -11.30 -6.19 -5.42
C ILE A 97 -11.84 -5.56 -6.69
N GLU A 98 -10.97 -4.96 -7.50
CA GLU A 98 -11.38 -4.40 -8.77
C GLU A 98 -11.95 -5.54 -9.61
N ASP A 99 -13.27 -5.58 -9.60
CA ASP A 99 -14.12 -6.51 -10.30
C ASP A 99 -14.53 -5.88 -11.63
N GLU A 100 -13.56 -5.39 -12.42
CA GLU A 100 -13.88 -4.77 -13.72
C GLU A 100 -14.64 -5.73 -14.65
N ASN A 101 -14.56 -7.04 -14.41
CA ASN A 101 -15.10 -8.09 -15.30
C ASN A 101 -16.14 -9.03 -14.65
N GLY A 102 -16.66 -8.75 -13.46
CA GLY A 102 -17.63 -9.62 -12.77
C GLY A 102 -17.08 -10.99 -12.34
N MET A 103 -15.75 -11.17 -12.26
CA MET A 103 -15.12 -12.50 -12.10
C MET A 103 -15.25 -13.08 -10.69
N THR A 104 -15.57 -12.25 -9.69
CA THR A 104 -15.71 -12.66 -8.29
C THR A 104 -17.16 -12.79 -7.84
N ASN A 105 -18.15 -12.59 -8.72
CA ASN A 105 -19.56 -12.82 -8.38
C ASN A 105 -19.90 -14.32 -8.39
N PRO A 106 -20.19 -14.94 -7.23
CA PRO A 106 -20.86 -16.23 -7.23
C PRO A 106 -22.32 -16.01 -7.69
N LYS A 107 -22.73 -16.75 -8.73
CA LYS A 107 -24.16 -16.88 -9.08
C LYS A 107 -24.93 -17.58 -7.97
#